data_AF-A0A7Y5K0Y0-F1
#
_entry.id   AF-A0A7Y5K0Y0-F1
#
_cell.length_a   1.000
_cell.length_b   1.000
_cell.length_c   1.000
_cell.angle_alpha   90.00
_cell.angle_beta   90.00
_cell.angle_gamma   90.00
#
_symmetry.space_group_name_H-M   'P 1'
#
loop_
_entity.id
_entity.type
_entity.pdbx_description
1 polymer ?
#
loop_
_entity_poly.entity_id
_entity_poly.type
_entity_poly.pdbx_seq_one_letter_code
_entity_poly.pdbx_strand_id
1 'polypeptide(L)'
;AILVTTHVRTIEGAGRFAVAPAVAQWLDSLATREKVIVVAHGNPYVLRQFPRVGSYLVTYGVGDALERASARAVLGLAPITAHSPISLPGFFARGDGLARTAPNATDSTR
;
A
#
# COMPACT_ATOMS: atom_id res chain seq x y z
N ALA A 1 -1.68 9.59 11.73
CA ALA A 1 -1.18 8.49 10.88
C ALA A 1 -0.42 9.11 9.72
N ILE A 2 0.67 8.48 9.29
CA ILE A 2 1.54 8.97 8.20
C ILE A 2 1.26 8.12 6.96
N LEU A 3 0.98 8.77 5.83
CA LEU A 3 0.79 8.12 4.54
C LEU A 3 2.06 8.28 3.70
N VAL A 4 2.59 7.17 3.20
CA VAL A 4 3.74 7.16 2.29
C VAL A 4 3.35 6.46 1.01
N THR A 5 3.56 7.12 -0.13
CA THR A 5 3.31 6.51 -1.45
C THR A 5 4.64 6.20 -2.10
N THR A 6 4.79 4.96 -2.61
CA THR A 6 5.97 4.59 -3.38
C THR A 6 5.61 4.51 -4.84
N HIS A 7 6.33 5.25 -5.69
CA HIS A 7 6.19 5.22 -7.15
C HIS A 7 7.46 4.60 -7.73
N VAL A 8 7.50 3.27 -7.74
CA VAL A 8 8.66 2.52 -8.24
C VAL A 8 8.23 1.80 -9.51
N ARG A 9 8.88 2.13 -10.62
CA ARG A 9 8.69 1.38 -11.87
C ARG A 9 9.34 0.01 -11.73
N THR A 10 8.68 -1.04 -12.19
CA THR A 10 9.30 -2.36 -12.38
C THR A 10 10.39 -2.19 -13.43
N ILE A 11 11.66 -2.22 -13.00
CA ILE A 11 12.78 -2.33 -13.93
C ILE A 11 13.07 -3.82 -14.06
N GLU A 12 12.52 -4.45 -15.10
CA GLU A 12 12.93 -5.80 -15.47
C GLU A 12 14.45 -5.83 -15.73
N GLY A 13 15.15 -6.81 -15.15
CA GLY A 13 16.56 -7.06 -15.42
C GLY A 13 17.61 -6.23 -14.67
N ALA A 14 17.25 -5.18 -13.91
CA ALA A 14 18.26 -4.27 -13.33
C ALA A 14 18.67 -4.52 -11.87
N GLY A 15 18.03 -5.47 -11.16
CA GLY A 15 18.35 -5.75 -9.74
C GLY A 15 18.08 -4.58 -8.77
N ARG A 16 17.49 -3.47 -9.24
CA ARG A 16 17.19 -2.26 -8.45
C ARG A 16 15.70 -2.18 -8.14
N PHE A 17 15.21 -3.15 -7.38
CA PHE A 17 13.86 -3.15 -6.82
C PHE A 17 13.84 -2.30 -5.55
N ALA A 18 14.05 -0.99 -5.62
CA ALA A 18 14.35 -0.30 -4.38
C ALA A 18 13.90 1.15 -4.30
N VAL A 19 13.01 1.38 -3.33
CA VAL A 19 13.10 2.59 -2.50
C VAL A 19 14.56 2.70 -2.04
N ALA A 20 15.16 3.89 -2.16
CA ALA A 20 16.56 4.10 -1.79
C ALA A 20 16.83 3.54 -0.37
N PRO A 21 17.93 2.80 -0.14
CA PRO A 21 18.14 2.07 1.12
C PRO A 21 17.97 2.93 2.38
N ALA A 22 18.47 4.17 2.36
CA ALA A 22 18.32 5.10 3.48
C ALA A 22 16.83 5.45 3.74
N VAL A 23 16.03 5.64 2.70
CA VAL A 23 14.59 5.92 2.82
C VAL A 23 13.84 4.69 3.31
N ALA A 24 14.19 3.50 2.81
CA ALA A 24 13.59 2.25 3.28
C ALA A 24 13.89 1.99 4.77
N GLN A 25 15.14 2.15 5.19
CA GLN A 25 15.56 2.00 6.59
C GLN A 25 14.87 3.03 7.49
N TRP A 26 14.77 4.28 7.03
CA TRP A 26 14.04 5.32 7.73
C TRP A 26 12.56 4.97 7.88
N LEU A 27 11.91 4.54 6.80
CA LEU A 27 10.49 4.16 6.78
C LEU A 27 10.20 2.97 7.69
N ASP A 28 11.04 1.94 7.63
CA ASP A 28 10.96 0.78 8.52
C ASP A 28 11.07 1.24 9.99
N SER A 29 12.01 2.14 10.28
CA SER A 29 12.23 2.68 11.64
C SER A 29 11.07 3.53 12.12
N LEU A 30 10.51 4.34 11.24
CA LEU A 30 9.31 5.14 11.50
C LEU A 30 8.12 4.25 11.87
N ALA A 31 7.96 3.10 11.19
CA ALA A 31 6.85 2.18 11.42
C ALA A 31 6.81 1.57 12.83
N THR A 32 7.91 1.57 13.60
CA THR A 32 7.88 1.15 15.02
C THR A 32 7.39 2.20 16.00
N ARG A 33 7.32 3.46 15.58
CA ARG A 33 7.01 4.58 16.47
C ARG A 33 5.70 5.24 16.08
N GLU A 34 5.38 5.19 14.79
CA GLU A 34 4.24 5.88 14.20
C GLU A 34 3.31 4.91 13.47
N LYS A 35 2.03 5.29 13.38
CA LYS A 35 1.06 4.60 12.52
C LYS A 35 1.32 4.97 11.07
N VAL A 36 2.07 4.13 10.36
CA VAL A 36 2.43 4.32 8.97
C VAL A 36 1.56 3.45 8.06
N ILE A 37 1.00 4.07 7.02
CA ILE A 37 0.32 3.40 5.92
C ILE A 37 1.17 3.58 4.67
N VAL A 38 1.54 2.49 4.02
CA VAL A 38 2.26 2.55 2.73
C VAL A 38 1.33 2.15 1.59
N VAL A 39 1.28 2.98 0.55
CA VAL A 39 0.63 2.67 -0.73
C VAL A 39 1.70 2.42 -1.78
N ALA A 40 1.82 1.17 -2.23
CA ALA A 40 2.74 0.79 -3.27
C ALA A 40 2.07 0.81 -4.65
N HIS A 41 2.51 1.76 -5.47
CA HIS A 41 2.09 1.84 -6.87
C HIS A 41 2.98 0.95 -7.74
N GLY A 42 2.35 0.03 -8.48
CA GLY A 42 3.02 -0.90 -9.39
C GLY A 42 3.67 -2.09 -8.70
N ASN A 43 4.69 -1.86 -7.87
CA ASN A 43 5.56 -2.93 -7.36
C ASN A 43 5.19 -3.38 -5.93
N PRO A 44 4.57 -4.56 -5.73
CA PRO A 44 4.25 -5.09 -4.39
C PRO A 44 5.48 -5.44 -3.55
N TYR A 45 6.63 -5.71 -4.17
CA TYR A 45 7.81 -6.28 -3.50
C TYR A 45 8.57 -5.29 -2.62
N VAL A 46 8.29 -3.98 -2.73
CA VAL A 46 8.96 -2.94 -1.93
C VAL A 46 8.73 -3.12 -0.42
N LEU A 47 7.63 -3.79 -0.03
CA LEU A 47 7.34 -4.13 1.37
C LEU A 47 8.48 -4.90 2.05
N ARG A 48 9.25 -5.70 1.30
CA ARG A 48 10.41 -6.42 1.83
C ARG A 48 11.48 -5.50 2.42
N GLN A 49 11.55 -4.25 1.98
CA GLN A 49 12.55 -3.29 2.45
C GLN A 49 12.15 -2.60 3.77
N PHE A 50 10.89 -2.71 4.17
CA PHE A 50 10.35 -2.11 5.39
C PHE A 50 9.30 -3.04 6.04
N PRO A 51 9.72 -4.25 6.46
CA PRO A 51 8.81 -5.29 6.91
C PRO A 51 8.02 -4.95 8.17
N ARG A 52 8.41 -3.91 8.93
CA ARG A 52 7.68 -3.48 10.13
C ARG A 52 6.45 -2.63 9.84
N VAL A 53 6.19 -2.27 8.57
CA VAL A 53 4.97 -1.58 8.18
C VAL A 53 3.77 -2.51 8.34
N GLY A 54 2.88 -2.17 9.27
CA GLY A 54 1.67 -2.97 9.57
C GLY A 54 0.45 -2.65 8.68
N SER A 55 0.49 -1.59 7.88
CA SER A 55 -0.61 -1.21 6.98
C SER A 55 -0.10 -0.95 5.57
N TYR A 56 -0.50 -1.81 4.64
CA TYR A 56 0.02 -1.81 3.27
C TYR A 56 -1.10 -1.97 2.25
N LEU A 57 -1.09 -1.12 1.23
CA LEU A 57 -2.02 -1.15 0.09
C LEU A 57 -1.21 -1.24 -1.20
N VAL A 58 -1.62 -2.09 -2.13
CA VAL A 58 -0.96 -2.26 -3.44
C VAL A 58 -1.97 -1.96 -4.54
N THR A 59 -1.58 -1.15 -5.53
CA THR A 59 -2.43 -0.87 -6.69
C THR A 59 -2.13 -1.75 -7.91
N TYR A 60 -1.01 -2.51 -7.88
CA TYR A 60 -0.51 -3.39 -8.97
C TYR A 60 -0.26 -2.71 -10.33
N GLY A 61 -0.45 -1.40 -10.39
CA GLY A 61 -0.19 -0.56 -11.56
C GLY A 61 0.12 0.87 -11.15
N VAL A 62 0.40 1.69 -12.15
CA VAL A 62 0.73 3.11 -11.98
C VAL A 62 -0.22 3.97 -12.82
N GLY A 63 -0.50 5.18 -12.36
CA GLY A 63 -1.29 6.17 -13.07
C GLY A 63 -2.33 6.86 -12.20
N ASP A 64 -2.75 8.04 -12.63
CA ASP A 64 -3.56 8.96 -11.82
C ASP A 64 -4.89 8.37 -11.35
N ALA A 65 -5.49 7.49 -12.16
CA ALA A 65 -6.73 6.81 -11.77
C ALA A 65 -6.52 5.88 -10.58
N LEU A 66 -5.38 5.17 -10.53
CA LEU A 66 -5.01 4.29 -9.43
C LEU A 66 -4.61 5.08 -8.19
N GLU A 67 -3.87 6.19 -8.36
CA GLU A 67 -3.51 7.09 -7.25
C GLU A 67 -4.75 7.72 -6.60
N ARG A 68 -5.71 8.19 -7.40
CA ARG A 68 -6.99 8.69 -6.89
C ARG A 68 -7.79 7.59 -6.21
N ALA A 69 -7.82 6.39 -6.78
CA ALA A 69 -8.54 5.26 -6.20
C ALA A 69 -7.94 4.85 -4.84
N SER A 70 -6.61 4.75 -4.74
CA SER A 70 -5.93 4.43 -3.49
C SER A 70 -6.08 5.54 -2.45
N ALA A 71 -6.05 6.82 -2.85
CA ALA A 71 -6.30 7.94 -1.94
C ALA A 71 -7.72 7.87 -1.36
N ARG A 72 -8.76 7.71 -2.21
CA ARG A 72 -10.14 7.54 -1.75
C ARG A 72 -10.30 6.32 -0.86
N ALA A 73 -9.67 5.21 -1.22
CA ALA A 73 -9.65 4.01 -0.38
C ALA A 73 -8.99 4.30 0.97
N VAL A 74 -7.77 4.82 1.05
CA VAL A 74 -7.13 5.10 2.35
C VAL A 74 -7.97 6.04 3.23
N LEU A 75 -8.60 7.06 2.63
CA LEU A 75 -9.46 8.02 3.31
C LEU A 75 -10.85 7.48 3.69
N GLY A 76 -11.19 6.24 3.34
CA GLY A 76 -12.51 5.66 3.61
C GLY A 76 -13.60 6.07 2.62
N LEU A 77 -13.31 6.93 1.66
CA LEU A 77 -14.29 7.43 0.66
C LEU A 77 -14.69 6.37 -0.38
N ALA A 78 -13.95 5.26 -0.46
CA ALA A 78 -14.26 4.12 -1.29
C ALA A 78 -14.07 2.81 -0.51
N PRO A 79 -14.87 1.78 -0.79
CA PRO A 79 -14.70 0.47 -0.17
C PRO A 79 -13.39 -0.19 -0.63
N ILE A 80 -12.85 -1.06 0.22
CA ILE A 80 -11.73 -1.95 -0.10
C ILE A 80 -12.31 -3.36 -0.18
N THR A 81 -12.24 -3.97 -1.35
CA THR A 81 -12.79 -5.31 -1.62
C THR A 81 -11.85 -6.20 -2.42
N ALA A 82 -10.65 -5.70 -2.76
CA ALA A 82 -9.72 -6.38 -3.64
C ALA A 82 -8.92 -7.45 -2.89
N HIS A 83 -8.55 -8.49 -3.63
CA HIS A 83 -7.69 -9.58 -3.19
C HIS A 83 -6.40 -9.62 -4.01
N SER A 84 -5.30 -10.02 -3.39
CA SER A 84 -3.99 -10.10 -4.01
C SER A 84 -3.96 -11.17 -5.12
N PRO A 85 -3.53 -10.86 -6.35
CA PRO A 85 -3.38 -11.86 -7.42
C PRO A 85 -2.08 -12.67 -7.30
N ILE A 86 -1.17 -12.30 -6.42
CA ILE A 86 0.14 -12.95 -6.22
C ILE A 86 0.38 -13.26 -4.73
N SER A 87 1.39 -14.08 -4.46
CA SER A 87 1.90 -14.28 -3.10
C SER A 87 3.20 -13.50 -2.89
N LEU A 88 3.36 -12.93 -1.70
CA LEU A 88 4.62 -12.38 -1.21
C LEU A 88 5.02 -13.16 0.06
N PRO A 89 5.88 -14.19 -0.06
CA PRO A 89 6.24 -15.05 1.08
C PRO A 89 6.73 -14.25 2.28
N GLY A 90 6.17 -14.56 3.46
CA GLY A 90 6.41 -13.85 4.72
C GLY A 90 5.46 -12.68 4.99
N PHE A 91 4.60 -12.30 4.05
CA PHE A 91 3.71 -11.15 4.18
C PHE A 91 2.24 -11.47 3.87
N PHE A 92 1.96 -12.00 2.67
CA PHE A 92 0.61 -12.36 2.24
C PHE A 92 0.63 -13.44 1.15
N ALA A 93 -0.46 -14.19 1.04
CA ALA A 93 -0.71 -15.16 -0.01
C ALA A 93 -1.60 -14.59 -1.12
N ARG A 94 -1.58 -15.24 -2.29
CA ARG A 94 -2.57 -15.02 -3.34
C ARG A 94 -3.97 -15.27 -2.78
N GLY A 95 -4.89 -14.34 -3.02
CA GLY A 95 -6.24 -14.35 -2.47
C GLY A 95 -6.39 -13.53 -1.18
N ASP A 96 -5.30 -13.15 -0.52
CA ASP A 96 -5.39 -12.32 0.69
C ASP A 96 -5.86 -10.91 0.36
N GLY A 97 -6.71 -10.34 1.21
CA GLY A 97 -7.21 -8.99 1.08
C GLY A 97 -8.03 -8.60 2.30
N LEU A 98 -7.80 -7.40 2.82
CA LEU A 98 -8.63 -6.86 3.90
C LEU A 98 -9.84 -6.15 3.29
N ALA A 99 -11.04 -6.57 3.71
CA ALA A 99 -12.27 -5.90 3.31
C ALA A 99 -12.57 -4.72 4.24
N ARG A 100 -12.98 -3.59 3.66
CA ARG A 100 -13.55 -2.46 4.41
C ARG A 100 -14.67 -1.84 3.61
N THR A 101 -15.84 -1.69 4.23
CA THR A 101 -16.96 -0.96 3.63
C THR A 101 -16.65 0.54 3.56
N ALA A 102 -17.32 1.26 2.65
CA ALA A 102 -17.35 2.71 2.72
C ALA A 102 -18.32 3.14 3.84
N PRO A 103 -18.11 4.30 4.50
CA PRO A 103 -19.12 4.90 5.35
C PRO A 103 -20.41 5.04 4.55
N ASN A 104 -21.50 4.53 5.12
CA ASN A 104 -22.82 4.68 4.52
C ASN A 104 -23.10 6.19 4.38
N ALA A 105 -23.49 6.64 3.18
CA ALA A 105 -23.94 8.02 2.93
C ALA A 105 -25.25 8.38 3.65
N THR A 106 -25.74 7.53 4.56
CA THR A 106 -27.07 7.59 5.17
C THR A 106 -27.12 8.32 6.51
N ASP A 107 -26.02 8.92 6.96
CA ASP A 107 -25.97 9.65 8.25
C ASP A 107 -26.15 11.18 8.09
N SER A 108 -26.69 11.65 6.95
CA SER A 108 -26.99 13.08 6.73
C SER A 108 -28.44 13.48 7.05
N THR A 109 -29.12 12.75 7.95
CA THR A 109 -30.51 13.10 8.36
C THR A 109 -30.80 12.85 9.84
N ARG A 110 -29.84 13.15 10.73
CA ARG A 110 -30.12 13.32 12.16
C ARG A 110 -29.44 14.55 12.73
#